data_AF-A0A328TYC2-F1
#
_entry.id   AF-A0A328TYC2-F1
#
_cell.length_a   1.000
_cell.length_b   1.000
_cell.length_c   1.000
_cell.angle_alpha   90.00
_cell.angle_beta   90.00
_cell.angle_gamma   90.00
#
_symmetry.space_group_name_H-M   'P 1'
#
loop_
_entity.id
_entity.type
_entity.pdbx_description
1 polymer ?
#
loop_
_entity_poly.entity_id
_entity_poly.type
_entity_poly.pdbx_seq_one_letter_code
_entity_poly.pdbx_strand_id
1 'polypeptide(L)'
;MRLKKALSAVAVCTCLSLSISTIGMADKVGNGGANYDTASPEVKKKMEENSKRLQEVDAFQLSEFKRTQDVISGLLAEGTDIREQEDYLRNLLELSAAFNGKLVAQTAIAYVDQARVLENWTKQLNGTELAPGQAFSLLGAMKNKQLQPDKSESLDVLATGLYTVALDGGLDIVERFTGRTLPSYAVLGYEAKVVPGETDLVLRNSAKEPVKLYMEYYDGVLYMYAASHDPVDTYRIVKEDQESIMPRTIIQTGSAQATEGSPGAFVRIYRETLNAKHEVVKKEWISEDYYAPVHRIAVGAETSVVAK
;
A
#
# COMPACT_ATOMS: atom_id res chain seq x y z
N MET A 1 15.33 42.88 -10.78
CA MET A 1 14.78 42.83 -12.14
C MET A 1 13.50 41.98 -12.08
N ARG A 2 12.35 42.61 -11.81
CA ARG A 2 11.19 42.56 -12.72
C ARG A 2 10.99 41.19 -13.38
N LEU A 3 10.01 40.45 -12.83
CA LEU A 3 8.91 39.90 -13.63
C LEU A 3 8.72 40.71 -14.92
N LYS A 4 8.75 40.06 -16.08
CA LYS A 4 7.76 40.26 -17.15
C LYS A 4 8.08 39.41 -18.38
N LYS A 5 7.24 38.38 -18.52
CA LYS A 5 6.80 37.60 -19.68
C LYS A 5 6.81 36.13 -19.26
N ALA A 6 5.87 35.61 -18.47
CA ALA A 6 4.43 35.89 -18.44
C ALA A 6 3.78 35.72 -19.83
N LEU A 7 2.91 34.71 -19.87
CA LEU A 7 1.84 34.48 -20.83
C LEU A 7 2.24 34.03 -22.23
N SER A 8 1.99 32.74 -22.47
CA SER A 8 1.07 32.25 -23.50
C SER A 8 1.40 30.76 -23.71
N ALA A 9 0.54 29.78 -23.46
CA ALA A 9 -0.86 29.80 -23.14
C ALA A 9 -1.22 28.44 -22.51
N VAL A 10 -2.26 28.49 -21.67
CA VAL A 10 -3.21 27.40 -21.57
C VAL A 10 -3.68 27.07 -22.99
N ALA A 11 -3.29 25.92 -23.50
CA ALA A 11 -3.90 25.30 -24.67
C ALA A 11 -4.02 23.80 -24.37
N VAL A 12 -5.14 23.45 -23.75
CA VAL A 12 -5.94 22.27 -24.07
C VAL A 12 -5.16 21.06 -24.63
N CYS A 13 -4.97 20.06 -23.78
CA CYS A 13 -5.03 18.65 -24.20
C CYS A 13 -5.78 17.89 -23.10
N THR A 14 -7.09 18.08 -22.99
CA THR A 14 -8.04 17.03 -23.42
C THR A 14 -7.41 15.99 -24.35
N CYS A 15 -7.56 14.73 -23.93
CA CYS A 15 -7.10 13.50 -24.58
C CYS A 15 -5.59 13.25 -24.47
N LEU A 16 -5.23 12.30 -23.61
CA LEU A 16 -4.44 11.10 -23.92
C LEU A 16 -4.53 10.30 -22.60
N SER A 17 -5.24 9.17 -22.53
CA SER A 17 -4.69 7.86 -22.87
C SER A 17 -3.27 7.67 -22.33
N LEU A 18 -2.90 6.43 -22.05
CA LEU A 18 -1.56 6.04 -22.42
C LEU A 18 -1.26 6.65 -23.82
N SER A 19 -0.43 7.67 -23.93
CA SER A 19 0.80 7.37 -24.62
C SER A 19 1.56 6.58 -23.56
N ILE A 20 1.81 5.28 -23.68
CA ILE A 20 2.58 4.75 -24.80
C ILE A 20 3.36 5.91 -25.46
N SER A 21 4.10 6.69 -24.68
CA SER A 21 5.23 7.43 -25.21
C SER A 21 6.30 6.37 -25.36
N THR A 22 6.04 5.57 -26.40
CA THR A 22 6.95 4.72 -27.13
C THR A 22 7.93 3.95 -26.25
N ILE A 23 7.40 3.06 -25.40
CA ILE A 23 7.90 1.69 -25.52
C ILE A 23 7.39 1.29 -26.90
N GLY A 24 8.28 1.22 -27.89
CA GLY A 24 7.88 0.85 -29.24
C GLY A 24 7.07 -0.45 -29.17
N MET A 25 6.14 -0.67 -30.09
CA MET A 25 5.55 -2.01 -30.23
C MET A 25 6.63 -3.09 -30.40
N ALA A 26 7.83 -2.70 -30.88
CA ALA A 26 9.01 -3.55 -30.98
C ALA A 26 9.72 -3.86 -29.63
N ASP A 27 9.42 -3.10 -28.58
CA ASP A 27 10.08 -3.21 -27.27
C ASP A 27 9.22 -3.98 -26.27
N LYS A 28 7.93 -4.17 -26.55
CA LYS A 28 7.03 -5.01 -25.74
C LYS A 28 6.97 -6.41 -26.32
N VAL A 29 7.30 -7.41 -25.52
CA VAL A 29 6.59 -8.69 -25.63
C VAL A 29 5.24 -8.47 -24.96
N GLY A 30 4.15 -8.91 -25.58
CA GLY A 30 2.76 -8.60 -25.18
C GLY A 30 2.56 -8.42 -23.67
N ASN A 31 1.95 -7.28 -23.30
CA ASN A 31 1.50 -6.92 -21.95
C ASN A 31 2.31 -7.44 -20.74
N GLY A 32 3.64 -7.31 -20.73
CA GLY A 32 4.34 -7.60 -19.45
C GLY A 32 5.84 -7.41 -19.35
N GLY A 33 6.61 -7.32 -20.44
CA GLY A 33 8.08 -7.20 -20.33
C GLY A 33 8.73 -6.49 -21.50
N ALA A 34 9.82 -5.77 -21.21
CA ALA A 34 10.66 -5.15 -22.21
C ALA A 34 11.78 -6.11 -22.63
N ASN A 35 11.95 -6.37 -23.94
CA ASN A 35 13.08 -7.15 -24.44
C ASN A 35 14.36 -6.30 -24.35
N TYR A 36 15.36 -6.78 -23.61
CA TYR A 36 16.60 -6.05 -23.37
C TYR A 36 17.33 -5.66 -24.65
N ASP A 37 17.31 -6.50 -25.69
CA ASP A 37 18.04 -6.21 -26.92
C ASP A 37 17.37 -5.09 -27.74
N THR A 38 16.03 -5.03 -27.72
CA THR A 38 15.25 -4.05 -28.49
C THR A 38 14.91 -2.79 -27.70
N ALA A 39 14.95 -2.82 -26.36
CA ALA A 39 14.56 -1.72 -25.49
C ALA A 39 15.31 -0.40 -25.73
N SER A 40 14.60 0.71 -25.49
CA SER A 40 15.16 2.06 -25.51
C SER A 40 16.29 2.21 -24.48
N PRO A 41 17.23 3.16 -24.68
CA PRO A 41 18.31 3.43 -23.74
C PRO A 41 17.84 3.74 -22.31
N GLU A 42 16.72 4.47 -22.15
CA GLU A 42 16.13 4.77 -20.84
C GLU A 42 15.58 3.51 -20.15
N VAL A 43 14.98 2.60 -20.93
CA VAL A 43 14.45 1.33 -20.42
C VAL A 43 15.59 0.39 -20.04
N LYS A 44 16.64 0.29 -20.87
CA LYS A 44 17.87 -0.46 -20.57
C LYS A 44 18.51 0.01 -19.26
N LYS A 45 18.62 1.32 -19.06
CA LYS A 45 19.14 1.88 -17.82
C LYS A 45 18.29 1.47 -16.61
N LYS A 46 16.96 1.53 -16.72
CA LYS A 46 16.06 1.05 -15.66
C LYS A 46 16.16 -0.46 -15.43
N MET A 47 16.34 -1.26 -16.47
CA MET A 47 16.56 -2.70 -16.37
C MET A 47 17.89 -3.03 -15.70
N GLU A 48 18.96 -2.29 -16.00
CA GLU A 48 20.26 -2.42 -15.32
C GLU A 48 20.19 -1.99 -13.85
N GLU A 49 19.47 -0.90 -13.54
CA GLU A 49 19.21 -0.45 -12.17
C GLU A 49 18.39 -1.48 -11.38
N ASN A 50 17.34 -2.04 -12.00
CA ASN A 50 16.55 -3.11 -11.42
C ASN A 50 17.36 -4.42 -11.28
N SER A 51 18.23 -4.75 -12.22
CA SER A 51 19.11 -5.93 -12.15
C SER A 51 20.12 -5.82 -11.01
N LYS A 52 20.64 -4.63 -10.74
CA LYS A 52 21.47 -4.38 -9.55
C LYS A 52 20.65 -4.52 -8.27
N ARG A 53 19.42 -4.02 -8.25
CA ARG A 53 18.52 -4.13 -7.09
C ARG A 53 18.07 -5.56 -6.81
N LEU A 54 17.88 -6.39 -7.85
CA LEU A 54 17.64 -7.83 -7.72
C LEU A 54 18.76 -8.56 -6.97
N GLN A 55 19.99 -8.05 -7.07
CA GLN A 55 21.16 -8.64 -6.40
C GLN A 55 21.38 -8.09 -4.99
N GLU A 56 20.72 -6.99 -4.63
CA GLU A 56 20.97 -6.23 -3.41
C GLU A 56 19.79 -6.24 -2.42
N VAL A 57 18.56 -6.52 -2.88
CA VAL A 57 17.33 -6.27 -2.11
C VAL A 57 16.31 -7.41 -2.24
N ASP A 58 16.19 -8.23 -1.20
CA ASP A 58 15.19 -9.32 -1.08
C ASP A 58 13.73 -8.84 -1.33
N ALA A 59 13.41 -7.59 -0.96
CA ALA A 59 12.09 -6.99 -1.19
C ALA A 59 11.77 -6.79 -2.69
N PHE A 60 12.78 -6.42 -3.48
CA PHE A 60 12.65 -6.27 -4.93
C PHE A 60 12.47 -7.61 -5.60
N GLN A 61 13.15 -8.64 -5.09
CA GLN A 61 12.97 -10.01 -5.55
C GLN A 61 11.53 -10.50 -5.35
N LEU A 62 10.89 -10.19 -4.21
CA LEU A 62 9.49 -10.56 -3.95
C LEU A 62 8.47 -9.77 -4.77
N SER A 63 8.72 -8.48 -5.02
CA SER A 63 7.81 -7.66 -5.84
C SER A 63 7.84 -8.06 -7.30
N GLU A 64 9.02 -8.32 -7.82
CA GLU A 64 9.20 -8.88 -9.15
C GLU A 64 8.63 -10.30 -9.23
N PHE A 65 8.67 -11.08 -8.14
CA PHE A 65 8.13 -12.44 -8.10
C PHE A 65 6.63 -12.43 -8.35
N LYS A 66 5.90 -11.59 -7.61
CA LYS A 66 4.45 -11.49 -7.78
C LYS A 66 4.06 -10.91 -9.14
N ARG A 67 4.76 -9.88 -9.61
CA ARG A 67 4.53 -9.30 -10.95
C ARG A 67 4.74 -10.34 -12.05
N THR A 68 5.78 -11.16 -11.93
CA THR A 68 6.05 -12.19 -12.94
C THR A 68 5.01 -13.31 -12.89
N GLN A 69 4.51 -13.69 -11.71
CA GLN A 69 3.38 -14.65 -11.62
C GLN A 69 2.11 -14.13 -12.29
N ASP A 70 1.80 -12.85 -12.14
CA ASP A 70 0.62 -12.23 -12.75
C ASP A 70 0.78 -12.16 -14.28
N VAL A 71 1.99 -11.88 -14.77
CA VAL A 71 2.33 -11.93 -16.21
C VAL A 71 2.18 -13.35 -16.77
N ILE A 72 2.74 -14.37 -16.11
CA ILE A 72 2.58 -15.77 -16.55
C ILE A 72 1.11 -16.18 -16.61
N SER A 73 0.32 -15.78 -15.61
CA SER A 73 -1.11 -16.07 -15.55
C SER A 73 -1.86 -15.45 -16.75
N GLY A 74 -1.50 -14.23 -17.15
CA GLY A 74 -2.03 -13.59 -18.34
C GLY A 74 -1.61 -14.29 -19.64
N LEU A 75 -0.33 -14.61 -19.78
CA LEU A 75 0.20 -15.27 -20.99
C LEU A 75 -0.38 -16.68 -21.20
N LEU A 76 -0.57 -17.45 -20.13
CA LEU A 76 -1.24 -18.75 -20.17
C LEU A 76 -2.69 -18.64 -20.62
N ALA A 77 -3.42 -17.60 -20.17
CA ALA A 77 -4.79 -17.35 -20.60
C ALA A 77 -4.87 -17.02 -22.11
N GLU A 78 -3.79 -16.48 -22.68
CA GLU A 78 -3.67 -16.15 -24.10
C GLU A 78 -3.03 -17.27 -24.95
N GLY A 79 -2.62 -18.40 -24.34
CA GLY A 79 -1.99 -19.53 -25.03
C GLY A 79 -0.57 -19.25 -25.52
N THR A 80 0.13 -18.30 -24.88
CA THR A 80 1.48 -17.87 -25.25
C THR A 80 2.55 -18.73 -24.56
N ASP A 81 3.72 -18.85 -25.18
CA ASP A 81 4.89 -19.50 -24.59
C ASP A 81 5.45 -18.68 -23.41
N ILE A 82 5.71 -19.36 -22.28
CA ILE A 82 6.08 -18.73 -21.00
C ILE A 82 7.48 -19.08 -20.50
N ARG A 83 8.29 -19.79 -21.30
CA ARG A 83 9.57 -20.35 -20.85
C ARG A 83 10.54 -19.30 -20.31
N GLU A 84 10.61 -18.13 -20.93
CA GLU A 84 11.48 -17.03 -20.49
C GLU A 84 11.06 -16.45 -19.14
N GLN A 85 9.75 -16.36 -18.88
CA GLN A 85 9.19 -15.87 -17.62
C GLN A 85 9.35 -16.89 -16.49
N GLU A 86 9.26 -18.19 -16.80
CA GLU A 86 9.58 -19.26 -15.86
C GLU A 86 11.06 -19.26 -15.47
N ASP A 87 11.97 -19.04 -16.42
CA ASP A 87 13.41 -18.93 -16.16
C ASP A 87 13.76 -17.68 -15.33
N TYR A 88 13.10 -16.54 -15.57
CA TYR A 88 13.23 -15.34 -14.75
C TYR A 88 12.74 -15.57 -13.31
N LEU A 89 11.56 -16.19 -13.13
CA LEU A 89 11.04 -16.55 -11.80
C LEU A 89 11.97 -17.47 -11.01
N ARG A 90 12.60 -18.44 -11.68
CA ARG A 90 13.55 -19.36 -11.04
C ARG A 90 14.76 -18.61 -10.49
N ASN A 91 15.30 -17.65 -11.24
CA ASN A 91 16.43 -16.83 -10.81
C ASN A 91 16.05 -15.82 -9.70
N LEU A 92 14.78 -15.45 -9.64
CA LEU A 92 14.23 -14.46 -8.71
C LEU A 92 13.88 -15.03 -7.33
N LEU A 93 13.52 -16.31 -7.29
CA LEU A 93 13.12 -17.06 -6.09
C LEU A 93 14.29 -17.42 -5.16
N GLU A 94 15.53 -17.13 -5.53
CA GLU A 94 16.68 -17.13 -4.61
C GLU A 94 16.67 -15.86 -3.74
N LEU A 95 15.54 -15.62 -3.08
CA LEU A 95 15.38 -14.59 -2.06
C LEU A 95 16.40 -14.83 -0.96
N SER A 96 17.36 -13.91 -0.84
CA SER A 96 18.75 -14.14 -0.43
C SER A 96 19.06 -15.54 0.12
N ALA A 97 20.13 -16.15 -0.39
CA ALA A 97 20.79 -17.30 0.24
C ALA A 97 21.08 -17.14 1.76
N ALA A 98 20.85 -15.96 2.36
CA ALA A 98 20.92 -15.65 3.79
C ALA A 98 19.60 -15.82 4.59
N PHE A 99 18.41 -15.73 4.00
CA PHE A 99 17.13 -15.88 4.72
C PHE A 99 16.28 -17.00 4.08
N ASN A 100 16.52 -18.24 4.51
CA ASN A 100 15.79 -19.44 4.11
C ASN A 100 14.33 -19.48 4.67
N GLY A 101 13.55 -18.43 4.43
CA GLY A 101 12.18 -18.24 4.96
C GLY A 101 11.09 -18.30 3.89
N LYS A 102 9.89 -18.72 4.28
CA LYS A 102 8.68 -18.73 3.46
C LYS A 102 7.96 -17.38 3.59
N LEU A 103 7.40 -16.91 2.48
CA LEU A 103 6.51 -15.74 2.48
C LEU A 103 5.24 -16.04 3.28
N VAL A 104 4.87 -15.16 4.22
CA VAL A 104 3.66 -15.30 5.04
C VAL A 104 2.61 -14.23 4.76
N ALA A 105 3.02 -13.05 4.30
CA ALA A 105 2.12 -11.98 3.89
C ALA A 105 2.78 -11.00 2.93
N GLN A 106 1.97 -10.32 2.13
CA GLN A 106 2.43 -9.30 1.20
C GLN A 106 1.35 -8.24 0.95
N THR A 107 1.77 -7.04 0.57
CA THR A 107 0.87 -5.99 0.11
C THR A 107 1.55 -5.05 -0.88
N ALA A 108 0.72 -4.37 -1.69
CA ALA A 108 1.13 -3.31 -2.59
C ALA A 108 0.14 -2.15 -2.48
N ILE A 109 0.64 -0.94 -2.23
CA ILE A 109 -0.17 0.28 -2.06
C ILE A 109 0.30 1.32 -3.08
N ALA A 110 -0.58 1.69 -4.00
CA ALA A 110 -0.32 2.79 -4.93
C ALA A 110 -0.39 4.13 -4.19
N TYR A 111 0.71 4.88 -4.25
CA TYR A 111 0.85 6.21 -3.67
C TYR A 111 1.96 6.96 -4.40
N VAL A 112 1.58 7.92 -5.26
CA VAL A 112 2.49 8.64 -6.16
C VAL A 112 3.10 9.90 -5.53
N ASP A 113 2.53 10.36 -4.42
CA ASP A 113 2.94 11.60 -3.78
C ASP A 113 4.17 11.39 -2.88
N GLN A 114 5.03 12.41 -2.78
CA GLN A 114 6.19 12.43 -1.85
C GLN A 114 7.14 11.22 -1.90
N ALA A 115 7.28 10.61 -3.09
CA ALA A 115 8.09 9.43 -3.39
C ALA A 115 9.43 9.32 -2.65
N ARG A 116 10.20 10.42 -2.60
CA ARG A 116 11.56 10.43 -2.04
C ARG A 116 11.63 10.10 -0.54
N VAL A 117 10.62 10.51 0.23
CA VAL A 117 10.61 10.29 1.69
C VAL A 117 10.33 8.81 1.98
N LEU A 118 9.33 8.24 1.32
CA LEU A 118 9.01 6.81 1.40
C LEU A 118 10.15 5.93 0.91
N GLU A 119 10.79 6.28 -0.21
CA GLU A 119 11.97 5.58 -0.71
C GLU A 119 13.08 5.50 0.35
N ASN A 120 13.40 6.62 1.00
CA ASN A 120 14.40 6.62 2.08
C ASN A 120 13.96 5.78 3.28
N TRP A 121 12.71 5.91 3.75
CA TRP A 121 12.23 5.16 4.91
C TRP A 121 12.21 3.66 4.67
N THR A 122 11.66 3.22 3.54
CA THR A 122 11.65 1.79 3.14
C THR A 122 13.07 1.25 3.06
N LYS A 123 14.01 1.97 2.45
CA LYS A 123 15.42 1.55 2.36
C LYS A 123 16.09 1.36 3.74
N GLN A 124 15.77 2.20 4.72
CA GLN A 124 16.38 2.14 6.07
C GLN A 124 15.73 1.11 7.00
N LEU A 125 14.45 0.81 6.77
CA LEU A 125 13.65 -0.13 7.57
C LEU A 125 13.56 -1.52 6.93
N ASN A 126 13.97 -1.67 5.67
CA ASN A 126 13.98 -2.96 4.98
C ASN A 126 14.84 -4.00 5.72
N GLY A 127 14.34 -5.23 5.78
CA GLY A 127 14.99 -6.34 6.45
C GLY A 127 14.87 -6.31 7.98
N THR A 128 13.96 -5.50 8.53
CA THR A 128 13.70 -5.48 9.97
C THR A 128 13.22 -6.84 10.44
N GLU A 129 13.90 -7.42 11.44
CA GLU A 129 13.57 -8.71 12.02
C GLU A 129 12.90 -8.54 13.39
N LEU A 130 11.80 -9.27 13.61
CA LEU A 130 11.09 -9.36 14.87
C LEU A 130 11.31 -10.77 15.42
N ALA A 131 12.14 -10.89 16.46
CA ALA A 131 12.32 -12.15 17.17
C ALA A 131 11.02 -12.59 17.88
N PRO A 132 10.89 -13.87 18.26
CA PRO A 132 9.77 -14.35 19.06
C PRO A 132 9.56 -13.52 20.34
N GLY A 133 8.32 -13.05 20.55
CA GLY A 133 7.91 -12.18 21.65
C GLY A 133 8.29 -10.69 21.48
N GLN A 134 9.05 -10.32 20.45
CA GLN A 134 9.54 -8.95 20.26
C GLN A 134 8.42 -8.01 19.81
N ALA A 135 8.35 -6.84 20.44
CA ALA A 135 7.53 -5.73 19.97
C ALA A 135 8.31 -4.83 18.98
N PHE A 136 7.60 -4.29 18.00
CA PHE A 136 8.08 -3.33 17.02
C PHE A 136 7.21 -2.07 17.09
N SER A 137 7.83 -0.93 17.34
CA SER A 137 7.21 0.40 17.27
C SER A 137 7.73 1.09 16.01
N LEU A 138 6.85 1.58 15.14
CA LEU A 138 7.26 2.23 13.89
C LEU A 138 8.06 3.50 14.19
N LEU A 139 7.54 4.40 15.02
CA LEU A 139 8.24 5.63 15.38
C LEU A 139 9.56 5.33 16.12
N GLY A 140 9.59 4.30 16.96
CA GLY A 140 10.80 3.83 17.65
C GLY A 140 11.85 3.30 16.67
N ALA A 141 11.45 2.49 15.70
CA ALA A 141 12.34 1.97 14.65
C ALA A 141 12.91 3.11 13.80
N MET A 142 12.07 4.08 13.42
CA MET A 142 12.50 5.27 12.68
C MET A 142 13.50 6.11 13.47
N LYS A 143 13.23 6.35 14.76
CA LYS A 143 14.16 7.07 15.65
C LYS A 143 15.50 6.35 15.77
N ASN A 144 15.52 5.03 15.90
CA ASN A 144 16.74 4.23 15.98
C ASN A 144 17.58 4.31 14.69
N LYS A 145 16.92 4.51 13.55
CA LYS A 145 17.56 4.76 12.24
C LYS A 145 17.86 6.24 11.98
N GLN A 146 17.70 7.10 12.99
CA GLN A 146 17.92 8.55 12.90
C GLN A 146 17.03 9.22 11.83
N LEU A 147 15.90 8.60 11.50
CA LEU A 147 14.87 9.19 10.65
C LEU A 147 14.08 10.22 11.45
N GLN A 148 13.65 11.27 10.77
CA GLN A 148 12.83 12.34 11.34
C GLN A 148 11.43 12.26 10.73
N PRO A 149 10.55 11.37 11.23
CA PRO A 149 9.17 11.33 10.76
C PRO A 149 8.46 12.63 11.12
N ASP A 150 7.72 13.17 10.16
CA ASP A 150 6.77 14.25 10.35
C ASP A 150 5.35 13.73 10.15
N LYS A 151 4.37 14.54 10.55
CA LYS A 151 2.96 14.24 10.25
C LYS A 151 2.73 14.37 8.76
N SER A 152 2.66 13.24 8.06
CA SER A 152 2.50 13.19 6.61
C SER A 152 1.69 11.96 6.18
N GLU A 153 1.06 12.06 5.02
CA GLU A 153 0.34 10.92 4.42
C GLU A 153 1.31 9.77 4.08
N SER A 154 2.54 10.09 3.71
CA SER A 154 3.63 9.13 3.52
C SER A 154 3.85 8.23 4.75
N LEU A 155 3.74 8.79 5.96
CA LEU A 155 3.91 8.04 7.20
C LEU A 155 2.71 7.13 7.46
N ASP A 156 1.51 7.62 7.19
CA ASP A 156 0.28 6.83 7.28
C ASP A 156 0.25 5.69 6.23
N VAL A 157 0.77 5.91 5.02
CA VAL A 157 0.92 4.88 3.97
C VAL A 157 1.90 3.80 4.41
N LEU A 158 3.05 4.18 4.97
CA LEU A 158 4.03 3.23 5.51
C LEU A 158 3.42 2.41 6.66
N ALA A 159 2.72 3.06 7.59
CA ALA A 159 2.02 2.40 8.67
C ALA A 159 0.93 1.43 8.16
N THR A 160 0.15 1.85 7.16
CA THR A 160 -0.91 1.04 6.55
C THR A 160 -0.35 -0.21 5.88
N GLY A 161 0.76 -0.11 5.15
CA GLY A 161 1.46 -1.27 4.59
C GLY A 161 1.92 -2.24 5.67
N LEU A 162 2.56 -1.71 6.73
CA LEU A 162 3.06 -2.48 7.86
C LEU A 162 1.94 -3.21 8.61
N TYR A 163 0.85 -2.50 8.87
CA TYR A 163 -0.35 -3.09 9.47
C TYR A 163 -0.92 -4.20 8.59
N THR A 164 -0.98 -4.01 7.28
CA THR A 164 -1.53 -5.01 6.35
C THR A 164 -0.73 -6.31 6.40
N VAL A 165 0.60 -6.23 6.26
CA VAL A 165 1.45 -7.44 6.33
C VAL A 165 1.48 -8.04 7.73
N ALA A 166 1.32 -7.24 8.78
CA ALA A 166 1.21 -7.73 10.15
C ALA A 166 -0.09 -8.48 10.40
N LEU A 167 -1.22 -7.94 9.93
CA LEU A 167 -2.53 -8.53 10.05
C LEU A 167 -2.57 -9.90 9.34
N ASP A 168 -2.19 -9.92 8.07
CA ASP A 168 -2.20 -11.09 7.20
C ASP A 168 -1.11 -12.11 7.62
N GLY A 169 0.02 -11.62 8.14
CA GLY A 169 1.17 -12.42 8.57
C GLY A 169 1.09 -12.93 10.00
N GLY A 170 -0.03 -12.72 10.69
CA GLY A 170 -0.24 -13.27 12.03
C GLY A 170 0.43 -12.52 13.18
N LEU A 171 1.00 -11.34 12.94
CA LEU A 171 1.54 -10.51 14.02
C LEU A 171 0.40 -9.95 14.88
N ASP A 172 0.68 -9.76 16.16
CA ASP A 172 -0.25 -9.10 17.07
C ASP A 172 -0.24 -7.60 16.82
N ILE A 173 -1.43 -7.01 16.76
CA ILE A 173 -1.62 -5.56 16.65
C ILE A 173 -1.78 -5.02 18.06
N VAL A 174 -0.73 -4.38 18.59
CA VAL A 174 -0.71 -3.87 19.97
C VAL A 174 -1.27 -2.45 20.03
N GLU A 175 -0.93 -1.62 19.07
CA GLU A 175 -1.42 -0.25 18.93
C GLU A 175 -1.65 0.06 17.46
N ARG A 176 -2.83 0.59 17.13
CA ARG A 176 -3.20 1.10 15.82
C ARG A 176 -4.27 2.17 15.98
N PHE A 177 -4.18 3.23 15.17
CA PHE A 177 -5.21 4.25 15.02
C PHE A 177 -5.65 4.38 13.56
N THR A 178 -6.85 4.92 13.34
CA THR A 178 -7.38 5.27 12.02
C THR A 178 -7.61 6.79 11.92
N GLY A 179 -7.77 7.28 10.69
CA GLY A 179 -8.14 8.67 10.43
C GLY A 179 -9.63 8.93 10.66
N ARG A 180 -10.01 10.21 10.52
CA ARG A 180 -11.44 10.62 10.56
C ARG A 180 -12.20 10.21 9.30
N THR A 181 -11.48 10.04 8.20
CA THR A 181 -11.97 9.72 6.87
C THR A 181 -11.08 8.63 6.29
N LEU A 182 -11.67 7.63 5.61
CA LEU A 182 -10.91 6.60 4.94
C LEU A 182 -10.11 7.24 3.79
N PRO A 183 -8.77 7.20 3.83
CA PRO A 183 -7.95 7.77 2.77
C PRO A 183 -7.97 6.89 1.52
N SER A 184 -7.69 7.48 0.36
CA SER A 184 -7.80 6.82 -0.95
C SER A 184 -6.80 5.67 -1.15
N TYR A 185 -5.65 5.69 -0.46
CA TYR A 185 -4.66 4.63 -0.51
C TYR A 185 -5.04 3.41 0.34
N ALA A 186 -5.99 3.55 1.27
CA ALA A 186 -6.34 2.50 2.22
C ALA A 186 -7.63 1.79 1.83
N VAL A 187 -7.62 0.47 2.00
CA VAL A 187 -8.84 -0.35 1.94
C VAL A 187 -9.53 -0.29 3.31
N LEU A 188 -10.86 -0.21 3.33
CA LEU A 188 -11.66 -0.28 4.56
C LEU A 188 -11.25 -1.49 5.42
N GLY A 189 -10.87 -1.26 6.68
CA GLY A 189 -10.31 -2.27 7.57
C GLY A 189 -8.79 -2.23 7.73
N TYR A 190 -8.06 -1.60 6.81
CA TYR A 190 -6.61 -1.73 6.70
C TYR A 190 -5.83 -0.45 6.99
N GLU A 191 -6.48 0.71 7.11
CA GLU A 191 -5.80 1.97 7.39
C GLU A 191 -5.07 1.94 8.74
N ALA A 192 -3.81 2.34 8.77
CA ALA A 192 -3.15 2.71 10.01
C ALA A 192 -2.63 4.15 9.90
N LYS A 193 -2.91 4.93 10.94
CA LYS A 193 -2.51 6.32 11.09
C LYS A 193 -1.47 6.46 12.17
N VAL A 194 -0.42 7.23 11.89
CA VAL A 194 0.66 7.51 12.83
C VAL A 194 0.93 9.01 12.86
N VAL A 195 0.95 9.58 14.07
CA VAL A 195 1.22 10.99 14.29
C VAL A 195 2.35 11.09 15.31
N PRO A 196 3.55 11.54 14.91
CA PRO A 196 4.69 11.65 15.81
C PRO A 196 4.35 12.43 17.07
N GLY A 197 4.53 11.81 18.24
CA GLY A 197 4.22 12.39 19.55
C GLY A 197 2.77 12.19 20.03
N GLU A 198 1.90 11.60 19.22
CA GLU A 198 0.48 11.35 19.57
C GLU A 198 0.08 9.87 19.44
N THR A 199 0.35 9.24 18.29
CA THR A 199 -0.12 7.88 17.96
C THR A 199 0.97 7.11 17.20
N ASP A 200 1.17 5.84 17.52
CA ASP A 200 2.15 4.97 16.87
C ASP A 200 1.46 3.72 16.28
N LEU A 201 2.20 2.98 15.45
CA LEU A 201 1.88 1.61 15.08
C LEU A 201 2.80 0.68 15.87
N VAL A 202 2.22 -0.12 16.76
CA VAL A 202 2.96 -1.10 17.55
C VAL A 202 2.49 -2.51 17.22
N LEU A 203 3.43 -3.35 16.82
CA LEU A 203 3.24 -4.74 16.44
C LEU A 203 3.99 -5.65 17.40
N ARG A 204 3.60 -6.91 17.51
CA ARG A 204 4.37 -7.93 18.25
C ARG A 204 4.39 -9.25 17.52
N ASN A 205 5.57 -9.87 17.43
CA ASN A 205 5.67 -11.25 16.97
C ASN A 205 5.37 -12.20 18.13
N SER A 206 4.18 -12.79 18.14
CA SER A 206 3.81 -13.82 19.12
C SER A 206 4.02 -15.25 18.62
N ALA A 207 4.54 -15.41 17.39
CA ALA A 207 4.93 -16.69 16.85
C ALA A 207 6.25 -17.18 17.49
N LYS A 208 6.54 -18.47 17.30
CA LYS A 208 7.78 -19.11 17.79
C LYS A 208 8.98 -18.85 16.88
N GLU A 209 8.73 -18.47 15.64
CA GLU A 209 9.75 -18.20 14.64
C GLU A 209 9.91 -16.69 14.44
N PRO A 210 11.12 -16.21 14.10
CA PRO A 210 11.32 -14.82 13.68
C PRO A 210 10.46 -14.48 12.46
N VAL A 211 10.02 -13.22 12.41
CA VAL A 211 9.36 -12.64 11.23
C VAL A 211 10.23 -11.50 10.72
N LYS A 212 10.60 -11.55 9.45
CA LYS A 212 11.37 -10.50 8.80
C LYS A 212 10.48 -9.71 7.85
N LEU A 213 10.56 -8.39 7.96
CA LEU A 213 9.80 -7.43 7.18
C LEU A 213 10.67 -6.88 6.06
N TYR A 214 10.19 -6.99 4.85
CA TYR A 214 10.81 -6.44 3.65
C TYR A 214 9.95 -5.30 3.12
N MET A 215 10.60 -4.22 2.69
CA MET A 215 9.93 -2.98 2.30
C MET A 215 10.65 -2.36 1.11
N GLU A 216 9.86 -1.83 0.19
CA GLU A 216 10.39 -1.10 -0.94
C GLU A 216 9.36 -0.13 -1.49
N TYR A 217 9.81 1.06 -1.87
CA TYR A 217 8.97 1.98 -2.62
C TYR A 217 9.56 2.18 -4.02
N TYR A 218 8.76 1.90 -5.05
CA TYR A 218 9.18 2.00 -6.45
C TYR A 218 8.03 2.44 -7.34
N ASP A 219 8.30 3.40 -8.22
CA ASP A 219 7.39 3.86 -9.28
C ASP A 219 5.96 4.20 -8.78
N GLY A 220 5.87 4.88 -7.64
CA GLY A 220 4.58 5.26 -7.08
C GLY A 220 3.87 4.13 -6.32
N VAL A 221 4.55 3.03 -6.00
CA VAL A 221 3.97 1.90 -5.28
C VAL A 221 4.86 1.51 -4.10
N LEU A 222 4.25 1.39 -2.92
CA LEU A 222 4.85 0.78 -1.73
C LEU A 222 4.58 -0.73 -1.76
N TYR A 223 5.65 -1.52 -1.73
CA TYR A 223 5.64 -2.96 -1.60
C TYR A 223 6.11 -3.36 -0.21
N MET A 224 5.40 -4.29 0.43
CA MET A 224 5.84 -4.88 1.70
C MET A 224 5.59 -6.37 1.75
N TYR A 225 6.46 -7.06 2.47
CA TYR A 225 6.41 -8.50 2.67
C TYR A 225 6.78 -8.86 4.09
N ALA A 226 6.18 -9.94 4.59
CA ALA A 226 6.61 -10.61 5.80
C ALA A 226 7.02 -12.05 5.44
N ALA A 227 8.15 -12.51 5.95
CA ALA A 227 8.63 -13.87 5.75
C ALA A 227 9.09 -14.50 7.08
N SER A 228 8.94 -15.82 7.19
CA SER A 228 9.31 -16.61 8.38
C SER A 228 9.78 -18.01 7.98
N HIS A 229 10.68 -18.62 8.75
CA HIS A 229 11.30 -19.91 8.40
C HIS A 229 10.32 -21.07 8.32
N ASP A 230 9.40 -21.17 9.28
CA ASP A 230 8.40 -22.23 9.29
C ASP A 230 7.06 -21.72 9.83
N PRO A 231 6.28 -20.99 9.02
CA PRO A 231 4.94 -20.58 9.41
C PRO A 231 4.09 -21.83 9.69
N VAL A 232 3.65 -21.95 10.94
CA VAL A 232 2.80 -23.05 11.40
C VAL A 232 1.34 -22.83 10.99
N ASP A 233 0.91 -21.57 10.96
CA ASP A 233 -0.47 -21.18 10.75
C ASP A 233 -0.61 -20.35 9.46
N THR A 234 -1.78 -20.44 8.85
CA THR A 234 -2.23 -19.52 7.80
C THR A 234 -3.39 -18.69 8.33
N TYR A 235 -3.53 -17.47 7.81
CA TYR A 235 -4.54 -16.53 8.30
C TYR A 235 -5.46 -16.09 7.15
N ARG A 236 -6.76 -15.95 7.46
CA ARG A 236 -7.76 -15.34 6.59
C ARG A 236 -8.39 -14.16 7.30
N ILE A 237 -8.43 -13.02 6.62
CA ILE A 237 -9.09 -11.84 7.15
C ILE A 237 -10.55 -11.82 6.68
N VAL A 238 -11.45 -11.66 7.65
CA VAL A 238 -12.90 -11.59 7.44
C VAL A 238 -13.39 -10.21 7.84
N LYS A 239 -14.11 -9.57 6.92
CA LYS A 239 -14.81 -8.30 7.18
C LYS A 239 -16.27 -8.61 7.48
N GLU A 240 -16.73 -8.18 8.64
CA GLU A 240 -18.12 -8.32 9.05
C GLU A 240 -18.74 -6.94 9.30
N ASP A 241 -20.07 -6.89 9.26
CA ASP A 241 -20.86 -5.66 9.48
C ASP A 241 -20.40 -4.49 8.61
N GLN A 242 -20.04 -4.76 7.36
CA GLN A 242 -19.61 -3.71 6.45
C GLN A 242 -20.81 -2.84 6.05
N GLU A 243 -20.82 -1.59 6.51
CA GLU A 243 -21.94 -0.67 6.30
C GLU A 243 -21.47 0.66 5.70
N SER A 244 -22.30 1.24 4.82
CA SER A 244 -22.16 2.61 4.36
C SER A 244 -23.11 3.52 5.13
N ILE A 245 -22.58 4.58 5.73
CA ILE A 245 -23.33 5.47 6.61
C ILE A 245 -23.72 6.71 5.81
N MET A 246 -25.00 6.85 5.49
CA MET A 246 -25.46 7.97 4.66
C MET A 246 -25.34 9.33 5.38
N PRO A 247 -24.90 10.39 4.67
CA PRO A 247 -24.82 11.71 5.26
C PRO A 247 -26.22 12.31 5.48
N ARG A 248 -26.38 13.05 6.58
CA ARG A 248 -27.58 13.86 6.82
C ARG A 248 -27.49 15.18 6.04
N THR A 249 -28.64 15.78 5.74
CA THR A 249 -28.71 17.14 5.19
C THR A 249 -28.90 18.14 6.33
N ILE A 250 -27.99 19.11 6.41
CA ILE A 250 -28.06 20.25 7.31
C ILE A 250 -28.51 21.46 6.49
N ILE A 251 -29.64 22.06 6.87
CA ILE A 251 -30.12 23.30 6.27
C ILE A 251 -29.49 24.46 7.03
N GLN A 252 -28.73 25.31 6.34
CA GLN A 252 -28.17 26.54 6.89
C GLN A 252 -28.76 27.75 6.18
N THR A 253 -29.16 28.76 6.95
CA THR A 253 -29.63 30.06 6.43
C THR A 253 -28.48 31.07 6.44
N GLY A 254 -28.43 31.95 5.45
CA GLY A 254 -27.38 32.97 5.31
C GLY A 254 -26.30 32.60 4.28
N SER A 255 -25.09 33.13 4.45
CA SER A 255 -23.98 32.99 3.48
C SER A 255 -23.23 31.66 3.58
N ALA A 256 -23.93 30.55 3.80
CA ALA A 256 -23.31 29.22 3.81
C ALA A 256 -23.03 28.75 2.37
N GLN A 257 -21.93 28.02 2.18
CA GLN A 257 -21.66 27.35 0.91
C GLN A 257 -22.32 25.97 0.94
N ALA A 258 -23.12 25.66 -0.07
CA ALA A 258 -23.70 24.32 -0.23
C ALA A 258 -22.58 23.29 -0.45
N THR A 259 -22.71 22.13 0.18
CA THR A 259 -21.79 20.99 0.03
C THR A 259 -22.58 19.70 -0.14
N GLU A 260 -22.12 18.79 -0.99
CA GLU A 260 -22.82 17.51 -1.24
C GLU A 260 -22.68 16.51 -0.09
N GLY A 261 -21.66 16.66 0.76
CA GLY A 261 -21.32 15.66 1.76
C GLY A 261 -20.73 14.38 1.16
N SER A 262 -20.40 13.41 2.00
CA SER A 262 -19.91 12.09 1.59
C SER A 262 -20.36 11.01 2.58
N PRO A 263 -20.65 9.78 2.12
CA PRO A 263 -20.95 8.67 3.00
C PRO A 263 -19.77 8.34 3.92
N GLY A 264 -20.10 7.91 5.13
CA GLY A 264 -19.18 7.26 6.05
C GLY A 264 -19.13 5.76 5.81
N ALA A 265 -18.33 5.07 6.61
CA ALA A 265 -18.16 3.62 6.53
C ALA A 265 -17.94 3.01 7.92
N PHE A 266 -18.39 1.78 8.10
CA PHE A 266 -18.15 0.96 9.28
C PHE A 266 -17.75 -0.46 8.86
N VAL A 267 -16.82 -1.08 9.59
CA VAL A 267 -16.46 -2.48 9.41
C VAL A 267 -15.88 -3.08 10.69
N ARG A 268 -16.11 -4.38 10.90
CA ARG A 268 -15.38 -5.19 11.88
C ARG A 268 -14.42 -6.13 11.20
N ILE A 269 -13.19 -6.18 11.71
CA ILE A 269 -12.12 -7.02 11.19
C ILE A 269 -11.91 -8.19 12.14
N TYR A 270 -12.02 -9.39 11.58
CA TYR A 270 -11.70 -10.63 12.25
C TYR A 270 -10.55 -11.33 11.53
N ARG A 271 -9.70 -12.00 12.31
CA ARG A 271 -8.67 -12.90 11.78
C ARG A 271 -9.04 -14.33 12.11
N GLU A 272 -9.10 -15.16 11.10
CA GLU A 272 -9.28 -16.59 11.23
C GLU A 272 -7.96 -17.32 11.04
N THR A 273 -7.64 -18.22 11.97
CA THR A 273 -6.50 -19.13 11.84
C THR A 273 -6.97 -20.40 11.16
N LEU A 274 -6.26 -20.83 10.11
CA LEU A 274 -6.56 -22.07 9.41
C LEU A 274 -5.45 -23.11 9.62
N ASN A 275 -5.88 -24.35 9.80
CA ASN A 275 -4.95 -25.49 9.88
C ASN A 275 -4.45 -25.93 8.49
N ALA A 276 -3.60 -26.95 8.44
CA ALA A 276 -3.06 -27.52 7.19
C ALA A 276 -4.13 -28.07 6.21
N LYS A 277 -5.37 -28.28 6.67
CA LYS A 277 -6.51 -28.69 5.84
C LYS A 277 -7.38 -27.50 5.39
N HIS A 278 -6.96 -26.27 5.67
CA HIS A 278 -7.71 -25.03 5.42
C HIS A 278 -9.03 -24.92 6.20
N GLU A 279 -9.13 -25.60 7.33
CA GLU A 279 -10.28 -25.49 8.23
C GLU A 279 -10.03 -24.39 9.26
N VAL A 280 -11.05 -23.58 9.55
CA VAL A 280 -10.97 -22.52 10.58
C VAL A 280 -10.90 -23.18 11.95
N VAL A 281 -9.79 -22.97 12.66
CA VAL A 281 -9.58 -23.47 14.03
C VAL A 281 -9.74 -22.40 15.09
N LYS A 282 -9.66 -21.12 14.69
CA LYS A 282 -9.81 -19.96 15.58
C LYS A 282 -10.34 -18.78 14.78
N LYS A 283 -11.18 -17.95 15.41
CA LYS A 283 -11.59 -16.63 14.91
C LYS A 283 -11.41 -15.61 16.01
N GLU A 284 -10.70 -14.53 15.71
CA GLU A 284 -10.35 -13.47 16.66
C GLU A 284 -10.85 -12.13 16.14
N TRP A 285 -11.46 -11.35 17.02
CA TRP A 285 -11.74 -9.95 16.73
C TRP A 285 -10.44 -9.15 16.79
N ILE A 286 -10.18 -8.34 15.77
CA ILE A 286 -8.95 -7.53 15.64
C ILE A 286 -9.25 -6.05 15.85
N SER A 287 -10.21 -5.52 15.10
CA SER A 287 -10.53 -4.09 15.16
C SER A 287 -11.96 -3.80 14.68
N GLU A 288 -12.39 -2.58 14.99
CA GLU A 288 -13.60 -1.97 14.47
C GLU A 288 -13.20 -0.60 13.92
N ASP A 289 -13.48 -0.36 12.64
CA ASP A 289 -13.16 0.92 11.99
C ASP A 289 -14.46 1.68 11.73
N TYR A 290 -14.49 2.93 12.16
CA TYR A 290 -15.62 3.84 11.93
C TYR A 290 -15.13 5.15 11.32
N TYR A 291 -15.71 5.48 10.16
CA TYR A 291 -15.49 6.72 9.43
C TYR A 291 -16.78 7.51 9.38
N ALA A 292 -16.79 8.69 10.00
CA ALA A 292 -18.00 9.50 10.06
C ALA A 292 -18.36 10.06 8.66
N PRO A 293 -19.65 10.09 8.29
CA PRO A 293 -20.08 10.76 7.07
C PRO A 293 -19.82 12.27 7.15
N VAL A 294 -19.47 12.88 6.03
CA VAL A 294 -19.48 14.34 5.90
C VAL A 294 -20.90 14.77 5.52
N HIS A 295 -21.56 15.53 6.38
CA HIS A 295 -22.94 15.96 6.13
C HIS A 295 -23.06 16.90 4.93
N ARG A 296 -24.18 16.80 4.22
CA ARG A 296 -24.57 17.70 3.12
C ARG A 296 -25.04 19.02 3.70
N ILE A 297 -24.54 20.15 3.20
CA ILE A 297 -25.04 21.48 3.55
C ILE A 297 -25.92 22.00 2.42
N ALA A 298 -27.18 22.31 2.74
CA ALA A 298 -28.13 22.98 1.85
C ALA A 298 -28.38 24.41 2.33
N VAL A 299 -28.41 25.38 1.43
CA VAL A 299 -28.69 26.78 1.77
C VAL A 299 -30.20 27.00 1.74
N GLY A 300 -30.77 27.33 2.90
CA GLY A 300 -32.16 27.75 3.02
C GLY A 300 -32.34 29.22 2.66
N ALA A 301 -33.45 29.56 2.00
CA ALA A 301 -33.81 30.96 1.75
C ALA A 301 -34.12 31.68 3.08
N GLU A 302 -33.60 32.89 3.27
CA GLU A 302 -34.08 33.78 4.34
C GLU A 302 -35.53 34.17 4.03
N THR A 303 -36.49 33.61 4.77
CA THR A 303 -37.83 34.19 4.80
C THR A 303 -37.78 35.49 5.58
N SER A 304 -37.61 36.61 4.88
CA SER A 304 -37.89 37.93 5.43
C SER A 304 -39.38 37.98 5.76
N VAL A 305 -39.71 37.88 7.05
CA VAL A 305 -41.07 38.17 7.52
C VAL A 305 -41.28 39.67 7.36
N VAL A 306 -41.87 40.09 6.25
CA VAL A 306 -42.40 41.44 6.10
C VAL A 306 -43.64 41.53 6.97
N ALA A 307 -43.48 42.06 8.19
CA ALA A 307 -44.60 42.45 9.02
C ALA A 307 -45.37 43.56 8.30
N LYS A 308 -46.65 43.31 7.98
CA LYS A 308 -47.61 44.32 7.52
C LYS A 308 -48.17 45.09 8.69
#